data_AF-A0A916VCE8-F1
#
_entry.id   AF-A0A916VCE8-F1
#
_cell.length_a   1.000
_cell.length_b   1.000
_cell.length_c   1.000
_cell.angle_alpha   90.00
_cell.angle_beta   90.00
_cell.angle_gamma   90.00
#
_symmetry.space_group_name_H-M   'P 1'
#
loop_
_entity.id
_entity.type
_entity.pdbx_description
1 polymer ?
#
loop_
_entity_poly.entity_id
_entity_poly.type
_entity_poly.pdbx_seq_one_letter_code
_entity_poly.pdbx_strand_id
1 'polypeptide(L)'
;MHMADALVAPAVAGTMYVCSAAAMTYSIKKVHLEVDTKKIPVMGVMGAFVFAAQMINFTIPGTGSSGHLCGGMMLSAILGPFAGFLTMIGVLLVQCLLFADGGLLALGANIWNMAFYGCFIGGMVIWRMIMKNGMSKKKIMAASVLGCILTLQLGAFSVTLETLASGITELPFAVFAGTMQPIHLAIGLVEGLITSAVLCFIYDARPELLWMYQKKERGKLSYKGTVGALACAALAVGGLLSLAASSNPDGLEWSMEKVSGTTELSASGTIHQAAQKIQELTAFLPDYSFKGSEGAVGTSVSGIVGAVIVAALCIVICICIRNIRKKKVK
;
A
#
# COMPACT_ATOMS: atom_id res chain seq x y z
N MET A 1 4.46 -6.55 5.36
CA MET A 1 3.45 -6.76 6.44
C MET A 1 2.10 -7.26 5.92
N HIS A 2 2.06 -7.84 4.73
CA HIS A 2 0.84 -8.42 4.19
C HIS A 2 0.46 -9.65 5.03
N MET A 3 -0.65 -9.59 5.76
CA MET A 3 -1.12 -10.73 6.52
C MET A 3 -1.59 -11.83 5.58
N ALA A 4 -1.10 -13.05 5.83
CA ALA A 4 -1.61 -14.27 5.25
C ALA A 4 -2.93 -14.69 5.91
N ASP A 5 -3.73 -15.50 5.21
CA ASP A 5 -5.02 -16.00 5.70
C ASP A 5 -4.88 -16.80 6.99
N ALA A 6 -3.73 -17.43 7.20
CA ALA A 6 -3.47 -18.21 8.40
C ALA A 6 -3.34 -17.37 9.68
N LEU A 7 -3.10 -16.07 9.56
CA LEU A 7 -2.94 -15.17 10.71
C LEU A 7 -4.28 -14.63 11.23
N VAL A 8 -5.38 -14.90 10.53
CA VAL A 8 -6.71 -14.38 10.88
C VAL A 8 -7.75 -15.47 10.99
N ALA A 9 -8.50 -15.43 12.10
CA ALA A 9 -9.70 -16.23 12.24
C ALA A 9 -10.85 -15.61 11.42
N PRO A 10 -11.80 -16.39 10.88
CA PRO A 10 -12.88 -15.87 10.04
C PRO A 10 -13.71 -14.75 10.70
N ALA A 11 -13.88 -14.79 12.03
CA ALA A 11 -14.58 -13.74 12.77
C ALA A 11 -13.83 -12.41 12.75
N VAL A 12 -12.51 -12.44 12.94
CA VAL A 12 -11.65 -11.24 12.89
C VAL A 12 -11.59 -10.72 11.45
N ALA A 13 -11.37 -11.62 10.48
CA ALA A 13 -11.39 -11.30 9.06
C ALA A 13 -12.70 -10.61 8.63
N GLY A 14 -13.85 -11.18 8.98
CA GLY A 14 -15.16 -10.59 8.70
C GLY A 14 -15.34 -9.20 9.33
N THR A 15 -14.87 -9.02 10.57
CA THR A 15 -14.89 -7.72 11.25
C THR A 15 -14.04 -6.69 10.51
N MET A 16 -12.82 -7.05 10.12
CA MET A 16 -11.93 -6.14 9.39
C MET A 16 -12.44 -5.81 7.99
N TYR A 17 -13.11 -6.75 7.32
CA TYR A 17 -13.83 -6.48 6.08
C TYR A 17 -14.93 -5.44 6.27
N VAL A 18 -15.74 -5.55 7.33
CA VAL A 18 -16.79 -4.57 7.64
C VAL A 18 -16.19 -3.19 7.90
N CYS A 19 -15.13 -3.09 8.71
CA CYS A 19 -14.44 -1.83 9.01
C CYS A 19 -13.87 -1.18 7.74
N SER A 20 -13.14 -1.95 6.94
CA SER A 20 -12.52 -1.48 5.69
C SER A 20 -13.57 -1.12 4.63
N ALA A 21 -14.65 -1.89 4.51
CA ALA A 21 -15.76 -1.59 3.59
C ALA A 21 -16.54 -0.34 3.99
N ALA A 22 -16.71 -0.08 5.30
CA ALA A 22 -17.33 1.15 5.79
C ALA A 22 -16.47 2.37 5.44
N ALA A 23 -15.16 2.31 5.70
CA ALA A 23 -14.22 3.36 5.30
C ALA A 23 -14.17 3.56 3.78
N MET A 24 -14.22 2.48 3.00
CA MET A 24 -14.26 2.52 1.53
C MET A 24 -15.53 3.20 1.04
N THR A 25 -16.68 2.81 1.55
CA THR A 25 -17.99 3.36 1.17
C THR A 25 -18.05 4.86 1.46
N TYR A 26 -17.55 5.27 2.64
CA TYR A 26 -17.45 6.68 2.99
C TYR A 26 -16.49 7.44 2.06
N SER A 27 -15.35 6.83 1.72
CA SER A 27 -14.37 7.40 0.79
C SER A 27 -14.93 7.56 -0.62
N ILE A 28 -15.66 6.57 -1.14
CA ILE A 28 -16.37 6.65 -2.41
C ILE A 28 -17.35 7.84 -2.39
N LYS A 29 -18.13 7.99 -1.31
CA LYS A 29 -19.05 9.13 -1.17
C LYS A 29 -18.33 10.48 -1.19
N LYS A 30 -17.19 10.61 -0.52
CA LYS A 30 -16.39 11.84 -0.51
C LYS A 30 -15.74 12.13 -1.87
N VAL A 31 -15.10 11.15 -2.47
CA VAL A 31 -14.51 11.22 -3.81
C VAL A 31 -15.56 11.56 -4.86
N HIS A 32 -16.76 10.99 -4.76
CA HIS A 32 -17.88 11.30 -5.65
C HIS A 32 -18.27 12.79 -5.64
N LEU A 33 -18.21 13.43 -4.47
CA LEU A 33 -18.51 14.86 -4.30
C LEU A 33 -17.37 15.77 -4.78
N GLU A 34 -16.12 15.31 -4.73
CA GLU A 34 -14.93 16.17 -4.81
C GLU A 34 -14.01 15.92 -6.03
N VAL A 35 -14.23 14.87 -6.84
CA VAL A 35 -13.30 14.54 -7.93
C VAL A 35 -13.37 15.53 -9.10
N ASP A 36 -12.30 16.29 -9.24
CA ASP A 36 -11.85 16.85 -10.51
C ASP A 36 -11.41 15.71 -11.43
N THR A 37 -11.94 15.69 -12.65
CA THR A 37 -11.56 14.75 -13.73
C THR A 37 -10.06 14.62 -13.95
N LYS A 38 -9.27 15.65 -13.62
CA LYS A 38 -7.81 15.63 -13.71
C LYS A 38 -7.12 14.72 -12.68
N LYS A 39 -7.81 14.26 -11.63
CA LYS A 39 -7.24 13.36 -10.63
C LYS A 39 -7.19 11.89 -11.08
N ILE A 40 -8.09 11.49 -12.00
CA ILE A 40 -8.22 10.08 -12.41
C ILE A 40 -6.92 9.51 -13.00
N PRO A 41 -6.22 10.18 -13.94
CA PRO A 41 -4.96 9.67 -14.46
C PRO A 41 -3.87 9.59 -13.39
N VAL A 42 -3.86 10.54 -12.44
CA VAL A 42 -2.88 10.56 -11.35
C VAL A 42 -3.12 9.40 -10.39
N MET A 43 -4.38 9.03 -10.12
CA MET A 43 -4.70 7.84 -9.32
C MET A 43 -4.15 6.57 -9.96
N GLY A 44 -4.35 6.39 -11.27
CA GLY A 44 -3.81 5.23 -12.00
C GLY A 44 -2.27 5.17 -11.95
N VAL A 45 -1.61 6.27 -12.30
CA VAL A 45 -0.13 6.30 -12.34
C VAL A 45 0.49 6.19 -10.95
N MET A 46 -0.07 6.86 -9.93
CA MET A 46 0.46 6.75 -8.58
C MET A 46 0.15 5.40 -7.94
N GLY A 47 -1.00 4.77 -8.25
CA GLY A 47 -1.28 3.39 -7.85
C GLY A 47 -0.26 2.43 -8.44
N ALA A 48 0.01 2.55 -9.75
CA ALA A 48 1.04 1.76 -10.42
C ALA A 48 2.44 1.99 -9.84
N PHE A 49 2.79 3.24 -9.52
CA PHE A 49 4.05 3.57 -8.87
C PHE A 49 4.16 2.94 -7.48
N VAL A 50 3.13 3.05 -6.65
CA VAL A 50 3.14 2.44 -5.31
C VAL A 50 3.20 0.92 -5.39
N PHE A 51 2.43 0.29 -6.27
CA PHE A 51 2.53 -1.15 -6.53
C PHE A 51 3.96 -1.56 -6.91
N ALA A 52 4.56 -0.87 -7.89
CA ALA A 52 5.93 -1.15 -8.31
C ALA A 52 6.94 -0.95 -7.18
N ALA A 53 6.74 0.08 -6.36
CA ALA A 53 7.61 0.40 -5.24
C ALA A 53 7.44 -0.59 -4.06
N GLN A 54 6.26 -1.17 -3.89
CA GLN A 54 5.97 -2.25 -2.94
C GLN A 54 6.71 -3.55 -3.29
N MET A 55 7.00 -3.80 -4.57
CA MET A 55 7.81 -4.95 -4.97
C MET A 55 9.29 -4.82 -4.62
N ILE A 56 9.75 -3.64 -4.19
CA ILE A 56 11.15 -3.45 -3.80
C ILE A 56 11.29 -3.68 -2.30
N ASN A 57 11.61 -4.93 -1.94
CA ASN A 57 12.11 -5.26 -0.62
C ASN A 57 13.53 -4.70 -0.45
N PHE A 58 13.73 -3.81 0.51
CA PHE A 58 15.06 -3.33 0.90
C PHE A 58 15.51 -4.06 2.17
N THR A 59 16.76 -4.52 2.17
CA THR A 59 17.35 -5.19 3.33
C THR A 59 17.45 -4.24 4.52
N ILE A 60 17.07 -4.70 5.72
CA ILE A 60 17.30 -3.97 6.97
C ILE A 60 18.65 -4.42 7.56
N PRO A 61 19.70 -3.56 7.54
CA PRO A 61 21.05 -3.97 7.93
C PRO A 61 21.11 -4.59 9.33
N GLY A 62 21.82 -5.71 9.46
CA GLY A 62 22.09 -6.37 10.74
C GLY A 62 20.94 -7.22 11.30
N THR A 63 19.79 -7.32 10.63
CA THR A 63 18.63 -8.09 11.13
C THR A 63 18.40 -9.41 10.40
N GLY A 64 18.85 -9.51 9.14
CA GLY A 64 18.47 -10.61 8.23
C GLY A 64 17.05 -10.48 7.66
N SER A 65 16.36 -9.38 7.92
CA SER A 65 15.03 -9.07 7.38
C SER A 65 15.12 -8.13 6.17
N SER A 66 14.02 -8.02 5.44
CA SER A 66 13.73 -6.94 4.50
C SER A 66 12.44 -6.22 4.87
N GLY A 67 12.16 -5.11 4.21
CA GLY A 67 10.85 -4.51 4.20
C GLY A 67 10.59 -3.76 2.91
N HIS A 68 9.33 -3.44 2.66
CA HIS A 68 8.92 -2.69 1.49
C HIS A 68 8.12 -1.45 1.90
N LEU A 69 7.90 -0.58 0.91
CA LEU A 69 7.04 0.59 1.06
C LEU A 69 5.58 0.18 1.26
N CYS A 70 4.83 0.92 2.06
CA CYS A 70 3.38 0.82 2.15
C CYS A 70 2.69 1.83 1.22
N GLY A 71 3.16 3.08 1.17
CA GLY A 71 2.76 4.06 0.15
C GLY A 71 1.44 4.81 0.40
N GLY A 72 0.64 4.43 1.40
CA GLY A 72 -0.64 5.07 1.70
C GLY A 72 -0.52 6.57 2.06
N MET A 73 0.55 6.95 2.77
CA MET A 73 0.87 8.34 3.09
C MET A 73 1.22 9.15 1.83
N MET A 74 2.09 8.60 0.97
CA MET A 74 2.49 9.23 -0.29
C MET A 74 1.29 9.48 -1.21
N LEU A 75 0.43 8.47 -1.38
CA LEU A 75 -0.79 8.58 -2.18
C LEU A 75 -1.72 9.66 -1.64
N SER A 76 -1.85 9.77 -0.32
CA SER A 76 -2.72 10.77 0.30
C SER A 76 -2.18 12.18 0.18
N ALA A 77 -0.86 12.36 0.25
CA ALA A 77 -0.20 13.64 0.03
C ALA A 77 -0.39 14.17 -1.40
N ILE A 78 -0.65 13.30 -2.39
CA ILE A 78 -0.87 13.68 -3.80
C ILE A 78 -2.36 13.74 -4.14
N LEU A 79 -3.10 12.67 -3.86
CA LEU A 79 -4.48 12.51 -4.30
C LEU A 79 -5.50 13.11 -3.32
N GLY A 80 -5.08 13.29 -2.06
CA GLY A 80 -5.95 13.46 -0.90
C GLY A 80 -6.30 12.10 -0.26
N PRO A 81 -6.65 12.08 1.03
CA PRO A 81 -6.76 10.85 1.82
C PRO A 81 -7.79 9.85 1.28
N PHE A 82 -8.96 10.31 0.85
CA PHE A 82 -10.01 9.41 0.34
C PHE A 82 -9.66 8.78 -1.01
N ALA A 83 -9.10 9.57 -1.93
CA ALA A 83 -8.68 9.05 -3.24
C ALA A 83 -7.43 8.17 -3.11
N GLY A 84 -6.50 8.53 -2.23
CA GLY A 84 -5.36 7.70 -1.87
C GLY A 84 -5.79 6.34 -1.30
N PHE A 85 -6.76 6.33 -0.38
CA PHE A 85 -7.29 5.10 0.21
C PHE A 85 -7.93 4.17 -0.82
N LEU A 86 -8.75 4.70 -1.74
CA LEU A 86 -9.34 3.89 -2.82
C LEU A 86 -8.27 3.37 -3.80
N THR A 87 -7.21 4.15 -4.03
CA THR A 87 -6.09 3.72 -4.87
C THR A 87 -5.34 2.57 -4.21
N MET A 88 -5.03 2.68 -2.90
CA MET A 88 -4.41 1.60 -2.13
C MET A 88 -5.25 0.33 -2.08
N ILE A 89 -6.58 0.43 -1.96
CA ILE A 89 -7.46 -0.75 -2.04
C ILE A 89 -7.28 -1.45 -3.38
N GLY A 90 -7.23 -0.70 -4.49
CA GLY A 90 -6.99 -1.26 -5.82
C GLY A 90 -5.64 -1.98 -5.93
N VAL A 91 -4.59 -1.39 -5.34
CA VAL A 91 -3.26 -1.99 -5.27
C VAL A 91 -3.28 -3.32 -4.49
N LEU A 92 -3.79 -3.29 -3.26
CA LEU A 92 -3.87 -4.47 -2.37
C LEU A 92 -4.75 -5.58 -2.95
N LEU A 93 -5.84 -5.23 -3.63
CA LEU A 93 -6.70 -6.20 -4.29
C LEU A 93 -5.97 -6.92 -5.43
N VAL A 94 -5.17 -6.20 -6.22
CA VAL A 94 -4.36 -6.79 -7.29
C VAL A 94 -3.27 -7.67 -6.71
N GLN A 95 -2.56 -7.23 -5.67
CA GLN A 95 -1.55 -8.03 -4.96
C GLN A 95 -2.13 -9.35 -4.45
N CYS A 96 -3.26 -9.27 -3.73
CA CYS A 96 -3.93 -10.44 -3.17
C CYS A 96 -4.44 -11.42 -4.24
N LEU A 97 -5.08 -10.93 -5.30
CA LEU A 97 -5.73 -11.81 -6.29
C LEU A 97 -4.78 -12.31 -7.38
N LEU A 98 -3.88 -11.47 -7.88
CA LEU A 98 -3.02 -11.82 -9.03
C LEU A 98 -1.64 -12.31 -8.64
N PHE A 99 -1.14 -11.87 -7.47
CA PHE A 99 0.20 -12.16 -7.00
C PHE A 99 0.24 -13.03 -5.74
N ALA A 100 -0.92 -13.39 -5.18
CA ALA A 100 -1.03 -14.11 -3.91
C ALA A 100 -0.28 -13.44 -2.75
N ASP A 101 0.03 -12.15 -2.88
CA ASP A 101 0.75 -11.37 -1.88
C ASP A 101 -0.26 -10.77 -0.89
N GLY A 102 -0.36 -11.44 0.26
CA GLY A 102 -1.42 -11.26 1.24
C GLY A 102 -2.63 -12.14 0.98
N GLY A 103 -3.24 -12.60 2.07
CA GLY A 103 -4.36 -13.52 2.03
C GLY A 103 -5.68 -12.85 1.65
N LEU A 104 -6.56 -13.59 0.98
CA LEU A 104 -7.90 -13.12 0.61
C LEU A 104 -8.81 -12.97 1.84
N LEU A 105 -8.83 -13.95 2.75
CA LEU A 105 -9.52 -13.82 4.03
C LEU A 105 -8.96 -12.64 4.84
N ALA A 106 -7.64 -12.42 4.79
CA ALA A 106 -6.96 -11.31 5.47
C ALA A 106 -7.05 -9.95 4.75
N LEU A 107 -7.62 -9.87 3.55
CA LEU A 107 -7.60 -8.64 2.74
C LEU A 107 -8.25 -7.45 3.45
N GLY A 108 -9.32 -7.67 4.22
CA GLY A 108 -9.95 -6.64 5.04
C GLY A 108 -9.00 -6.03 6.07
N ALA A 109 -8.17 -6.87 6.71
CA ALA A 109 -7.14 -6.47 7.67
C ALA A 109 -5.98 -5.75 6.96
N ASN A 110 -5.51 -6.29 5.84
CA ASN A 110 -4.47 -5.66 5.01
C ASN A 110 -4.88 -4.24 4.56
N ILE A 111 -6.12 -4.05 4.11
CA ILE A 111 -6.65 -2.71 3.76
C ILE A 111 -6.61 -1.77 4.97
N TRP A 112 -6.97 -2.24 6.16
CA TRP A 112 -6.93 -1.41 7.34
C TRP A 112 -5.49 -1.04 7.72
N ASN A 113 -4.62 -2.04 7.84
CA ASN A 113 -3.27 -1.88 8.35
C ASN A 113 -2.41 -1.04 7.41
N MET A 114 -2.57 -1.21 6.10
CA MET A 114 -1.72 -0.58 5.10
C MET A 114 -2.36 0.65 4.46
N ALA A 115 -3.64 0.58 4.11
CA ALA A 115 -4.30 1.70 3.46
C ALA A 115 -4.90 2.69 4.47
N PHE A 116 -5.65 2.21 5.48
CA PHE A 116 -6.40 3.11 6.35
C PHE A 116 -5.45 3.97 7.20
N TYR A 117 -4.50 3.37 7.92
CA TYR A 117 -3.55 4.15 8.73
C TYR A 117 -2.73 5.10 7.88
N GLY A 118 -2.12 4.61 6.80
CA GLY A 118 -1.34 5.44 5.87
C GLY A 118 -2.12 6.63 5.33
N CYS A 119 -3.35 6.40 4.88
CA CYS A 119 -4.12 7.45 4.23
C CYS A 119 -4.80 8.42 5.20
N PHE A 120 -5.40 7.92 6.28
CA PHE A 120 -6.16 8.75 7.21
C PHE A 120 -5.29 9.29 8.34
N ILE A 121 -4.47 8.47 8.99
CA ILE A 121 -3.60 8.97 10.06
C ILE A 121 -2.40 9.71 9.47
N GLY A 122 -1.71 9.11 8.50
CA GLY A 122 -0.61 9.77 7.80
C GLY A 122 -1.09 11.00 7.02
N GLY A 123 -2.00 10.78 6.06
CA GLY A 123 -2.50 11.85 5.20
C GLY A 123 -3.45 12.81 5.90
N MET A 124 -4.64 12.36 6.30
CA MET A 124 -5.68 13.27 6.79
C MET A 124 -5.33 13.99 8.10
N VAL A 125 -4.58 13.34 9.00
CA VAL A 125 -4.17 13.93 10.28
C VAL A 125 -2.78 14.58 10.19
N ILE A 126 -1.72 13.79 10.02
CA ILE A 126 -0.34 14.27 10.17
C ILE A 126 0.04 15.27 9.06
N TRP A 127 -0.14 14.90 7.78
CA TRP A 127 0.14 15.80 6.66
C TRP A 127 -0.66 17.10 6.77
N ARG A 128 -1.96 16.99 7.00
CA ARG A 128 -2.85 18.15 7.11
C ARG A 128 -2.41 19.10 8.21
N MET A 129 -2.07 18.59 9.39
CA MET A 129 -1.63 19.40 10.52
C MET A 129 -0.33 20.14 10.23
N ILE A 130 0.63 19.51 9.57
CA ILE A 130 1.94 20.11 9.25
C ILE A 130 1.82 21.12 8.09
N MET A 131 0.95 20.84 7.11
CA MET A 131 0.77 21.69 5.92
C MET A 131 -0.21 22.85 6.11
N LYS A 132 -0.96 22.92 7.22
CA LYS A 132 -2.01 23.94 7.45
C LYS A 132 -1.53 25.38 7.25
N ASN A 133 -0.27 25.67 7.57
CA ASN A 133 0.35 27.00 7.48
C ASN A 133 1.32 27.09 6.29
N GLY A 134 0.96 26.48 5.16
CA GLY A 134 1.77 26.47 3.95
C GLY A 134 2.82 25.35 3.89
N MET A 135 3.25 25.07 2.68
CA MET A 135 4.10 23.93 2.32
C MET A 135 5.55 24.38 2.08
N SER A 136 6.50 23.57 2.53
CA SER A 136 7.94 23.72 2.27
C SER A 136 8.61 22.35 2.28
N LYS A 137 9.78 22.21 1.65
CA LYS A 137 10.52 20.93 1.62
C LYS A 137 10.78 20.35 3.02
N LYS A 138 11.15 21.20 3.98
CA LYS A 138 11.36 20.78 5.38
C LYS A 138 10.09 20.21 6.00
N LYS A 139 8.94 20.84 5.76
CA LYS A 139 7.64 20.35 6.23
C LYS A 139 7.24 19.06 5.54
N ILE A 140 7.48 18.93 4.23
CA ILE A 140 7.19 17.70 3.46
C ILE A 140 8.00 16.55 4.03
N MET A 141 9.30 16.76 4.25
CA MET A 141 10.19 15.77 4.84
C MET A 141 9.74 15.36 6.25
N ALA A 142 9.46 16.32 7.12
CA ALA A 142 8.98 16.05 8.47
C ALA A 142 7.65 15.27 8.47
N ALA A 143 6.67 15.69 7.65
CA ALA A 143 5.38 15.02 7.55
C ALA A 143 5.49 13.60 6.96
N SER A 144 6.37 13.41 5.99
CA SER A 144 6.62 12.10 5.38
C SER A 144 7.25 11.15 6.38
N VAL A 145 8.33 11.55 7.05
CA VAL A 145 9.04 10.70 8.03
C VAL A 145 8.16 10.38 9.22
N LEU A 146 7.56 11.40 9.87
CA LEU A 146 6.68 11.17 11.02
C LEU A 146 5.43 10.38 10.64
N GLY A 147 4.83 10.69 9.47
CA GLY A 147 3.65 10.01 8.97
C GLY A 147 3.91 8.53 8.71
N CYS A 148 4.98 8.20 7.99
CA CYS A 148 5.30 6.81 7.67
C CYS A 148 5.69 6.03 8.92
N ILE A 149 6.55 6.56 9.80
CA ILE A 149 6.88 5.89 11.07
C ILE A 149 5.61 5.56 11.86
N LEU A 150 4.76 6.56 12.14
CA LEU A 150 3.59 6.35 12.99
C LEU A 150 2.58 5.40 12.36
N THR A 151 2.36 5.49 11.05
CA THR A 151 1.38 4.63 10.37
C THR A 151 1.87 3.19 10.23
N LEU A 152 3.17 2.97 10.00
CA LEU A 152 3.75 1.63 9.98
C LEU A 152 3.77 1.00 11.37
N GLN A 153 4.05 1.76 12.44
CA GLN A 153 3.92 1.25 13.81
C GLN A 153 2.48 0.85 14.13
N LEU A 154 1.50 1.67 13.75
CA LEU A 154 0.08 1.36 13.95
C LEU A 154 -0.35 0.12 13.16
N GLY A 155 0.06 0.02 11.89
CA GLY A 155 -0.23 -1.16 11.06
C GLY A 155 0.40 -2.43 11.65
N ALA A 156 1.68 -2.41 11.98
CA ALA A 156 2.39 -3.53 12.59
C ALA A 156 1.81 -3.94 13.95
N PHE A 157 1.30 -2.98 14.73
CA PHE A 157 0.63 -3.26 16.00
C PHE A 157 -0.78 -3.84 15.78
N SER A 158 -1.50 -3.37 14.76
CA SER A 158 -2.80 -3.91 14.40
C SER A 158 -2.69 -5.37 13.97
N VAL A 159 -1.66 -5.71 13.18
CA VAL A 159 -1.35 -7.11 12.82
C VAL A 159 -1.21 -7.96 14.09
N THR A 160 -0.45 -7.52 15.10
CA THR A 160 -0.25 -8.32 16.31
C THR A 160 -1.52 -8.45 17.16
N LEU A 161 -2.37 -7.41 17.18
CA LEU A 161 -3.67 -7.45 17.84
C LEU A 161 -4.68 -8.35 17.09
N GLU A 162 -4.68 -8.32 15.76
CA GLU A 162 -5.55 -9.14 14.92
C GLU A 162 -5.18 -10.62 15.02
N THR A 163 -3.88 -10.94 15.04
CA THR A 163 -3.37 -12.28 15.34
C THR A 163 -3.76 -12.74 16.74
N LEU A 164 -3.62 -11.89 17.76
CA LEU A 164 -4.05 -12.19 19.13
C LEU A 164 -5.55 -12.43 19.22
N ALA A 165 -6.37 -11.56 18.64
CA ALA A 165 -7.82 -11.68 18.61
C ALA A 165 -8.29 -12.92 17.84
N SER A 166 -7.46 -13.40 16.91
CA SER A 166 -7.69 -14.64 16.16
C SER A 166 -7.31 -15.90 16.95
N GLY A 167 -6.69 -15.76 18.12
CA GLY A 167 -6.32 -16.89 18.98
C GLY A 167 -5.13 -17.72 18.47
N ILE A 168 -4.27 -17.15 17.63
CA ILE A 168 -3.09 -17.84 17.09
C ILE A 168 -2.01 -17.93 18.17
N THR A 169 -1.92 -19.07 18.84
CA THR A 169 -1.06 -19.26 20.02
C THR A 169 0.43 -19.40 19.69
N GLU A 170 0.75 -19.76 18.45
CA GLU A 170 2.12 -19.87 17.93
C GLU A 170 2.85 -18.52 17.90
N LEU A 171 2.09 -17.41 17.99
CA LEU A 171 2.62 -16.04 18.01
C LEU A 171 2.17 -15.31 19.29
N PRO A 172 2.80 -15.59 20.46
CA PRO A 172 2.45 -14.93 21.71
C PRO A 172 2.59 -13.40 21.60
N PHE A 173 1.52 -12.68 21.94
CA PHE A 173 1.39 -11.24 21.66
C PHE A 173 2.60 -10.39 22.06
N ALA A 174 3.12 -10.53 23.28
CA ALA A 174 4.22 -9.69 23.75
C ALA A 174 5.52 -9.93 22.95
N VAL A 175 5.80 -11.18 22.60
CA VAL A 175 7.01 -11.56 21.84
C VAL A 175 6.87 -11.15 20.38
N PHE A 176 5.69 -11.39 19.79
CA PHE A 176 5.40 -11.02 18.41
C PHE A 176 5.33 -9.50 18.21
N ALA A 177 4.70 -8.76 19.12
CA ALA A 177 4.75 -7.29 19.10
C ALA A 177 6.19 -6.76 19.30
N GLY A 178 6.99 -7.44 20.14
CA GLY A 178 8.39 -7.10 20.40
C GLY A 178 9.32 -7.27 19.19
N THR A 179 8.97 -8.13 18.23
CA THR A 179 9.71 -8.29 16.97
C THR A 179 9.14 -7.39 15.87
N MET A 180 7.82 -7.29 15.78
CA MET A 180 7.11 -6.48 14.78
C MET A 180 7.38 -4.97 14.92
N GLN A 181 7.33 -4.42 16.14
CA GLN A 181 7.44 -2.97 16.32
C GLN A 181 8.82 -2.41 15.98
N PRO A 182 9.96 -3.00 16.39
CA PRO A 182 11.27 -2.45 16.06
C PRO A 182 11.61 -2.53 14.57
N ILE A 183 11.25 -3.63 13.89
CA ILE A 183 11.56 -3.78 12.46
C ILE A 183 10.73 -2.79 11.63
N HIS A 184 9.45 -2.62 11.94
CA HIS A 184 8.58 -1.67 11.24
C HIS A 184 8.91 -0.21 11.55
N LEU A 185 9.59 0.08 12.66
CA LEU A 185 10.13 1.41 12.95
C LEU A 185 11.23 1.76 11.95
N ALA A 186 12.14 0.81 11.69
CA ALA A 186 13.19 0.97 10.69
C ALA A 186 12.61 1.09 9.27
N ILE A 187 11.66 0.22 8.91
CA ILE A 187 10.96 0.27 7.63
C ILE A 187 10.25 1.62 7.45
N GLY A 188 9.52 2.08 8.46
CA GLY A 188 8.80 3.35 8.44
C GLY A 188 9.71 4.57 8.28
N LEU A 189 10.93 4.52 8.85
CA LEU A 189 11.94 5.56 8.63
C LEU A 189 12.42 5.58 7.17
N VAL A 190 12.76 4.43 6.60
CA VAL A 190 13.20 4.32 5.21
C VAL A 190 12.07 4.74 4.26
N GLU A 191 10.85 4.26 4.48
CA GLU A 191 9.67 4.68 3.73
C GLU A 191 9.44 6.19 3.81
N GLY A 192 9.60 6.76 5.01
CA GLY A 192 9.51 8.19 5.22
C GLY A 192 10.49 9.00 4.39
N LEU A 193 11.74 8.53 4.29
CA LEU A 193 12.78 9.16 3.47
C LEU A 193 12.46 9.06 1.98
N ILE A 194 12.08 7.88 1.49
CA ILE A 194 11.70 7.67 0.08
C ILE A 194 10.48 8.51 -0.27
N THR A 195 9.45 8.49 0.59
CA THR A 195 8.25 9.32 0.45
C THR A 195 8.60 10.80 0.40
N SER A 196 9.50 11.27 1.28
CA SER A 196 9.95 12.66 1.26
C SER A 196 10.65 13.05 -0.05
N ALA A 197 11.47 12.16 -0.62
CA ALA A 197 12.19 12.41 -1.87
C ALA A 197 11.22 12.54 -3.05
N VAL A 198 10.26 11.62 -3.18
CA VAL A 198 9.23 11.66 -4.24
C VAL A 198 8.37 12.91 -4.10
N LEU A 199 7.91 13.23 -2.89
CA LEU A 199 7.05 14.40 -2.68
C LEU A 199 7.79 15.72 -2.85
N CYS A 200 9.09 15.80 -2.51
CA CYS A 200 9.92 16.97 -2.80
C CYS A 200 10.17 17.14 -4.30
N PHE A 201 10.38 16.04 -5.04
CA PHE A 201 10.45 16.09 -6.50
C PHE A 201 9.15 16.64 -7.10
N ILE A 202 7.99 16.15 -6.66
CA ILE A 202 6.69 16.65 -7.12
C ILE A 202 6.49 18.11 -6.73
N TYR A 203 6.90 18.52 -5.52
CA TYR A 203 6.85 19.90 -5.08
C TYR A 203 7.66 20.83 -5.99
N ASP A 204 8.84 20.41 -6.44
CA ASP A 204 9.66 21.20 -7.37
C ASP A 204 9.15 21.17 -8.81
N ALA A 205 8.66 20.02 -9.26
CA ALA A 205 8.24 19.78 -10.63
C ALA A 205 6.86 20.38 -10.92
N ARG A 206 5.89 20.12 -10.04
CA ARG A 206 4.48 20.50 -10.19
C ARG A 206 3.73 20.46 -8.85
N PRO A 207 3.90 21.48 -7.99
CA PRO A 207 3.35 21.47 -6.64
C PRO A 207 1.82 21.47 -6.59
N GLU A 208 1.14 21.92 -7.66
CA GLU A 208 -0.32 21.82 -7.84
C GLU A 208 -0.87 20.40 -7.70
N LEU A 209 -0.03 19.36 -7.87
CA LEU A 209 -0.43 17.97 -7.67
C LEU A 209 -0.50 17.57 -6.19
N LEU A 210 0.09 18.35 -5.28
CA LEU A 210 0.09 18.03 -3.86
C LEU A 210 -1.20 18.50 -3.19
N TRP A 211 -1.77 17.62 -2.38
CA TRP A 211 -2.94 17.92 -1.60
C TRP A 211 -2.65 19.06 -0.60
N MET A 212 -3.58 20.01 -0.54
CA MET A 212 -3.50 21.27 0.24
C MET A 212 -2.51 22.32 -0.28
N TYR A 213 -1.91 22.14 -1.46
CA TYR A 213 -1.17 23.22 -2.09
C TYR A 213 -2.15 24.29 -2.63
N GLN A 214 -1.99 25.54 -2.20
CA GLN A 214 -2.94 26.64 -2.51
C GLN A 214 -2.35 27.74 -3.40
N LYS A 215 -1.03 27.79 -3.57
CA LYS A 215 -0.41 28.84 -4.38
C LYS A 215 -0.62 28.56 -5.87
N LYS A 216 -0.86 29.61 -6.65
CA LYS A 216 -0.93 29.54 -8.12
C LYS A 216 0.44 29.79 -8.72
N GLU A 217 1.38 28.88 -8.48
CA GLU A 217 2.70 28.92 -9.13
C GLU A 217 2.74 27.92 -10.27
N ARG A 218 3.22 28.36 -11.43
CA ARG A 218 3.30 27.52 -12.62
C ARG A 218 4.42 26.48 -12.40
N GLY A 219 4.08 25.20 -12.39
CA GLY A 219 5.07 24.12 -12.25
C GLY A 219 6.13 24.15 -13.35
N LYS A 220 7.35 23.69 -13.03
CA LYS A 220 8.47 23.60 -13.98
C LYS A 220 8.18 22.62 -15.12
N LEU A 221 7.41 21.57 -14.86
CA LEU A 221 6.99 20.58 -15.84
C LEU A 221 5.49 20.69 -16.20
N SER A 222 5.16 20.34 -17.44
CA SER A 222 3.76 20.21 -17.87
C SER A 222 3.07 19.05 -17.14
N TYR A 223 1.73 19.06 -17.05
CA TYR A 223 0.98 18.04 -16.30
C TYR A 223 1.24 16.66 -16.91
N LYS A 224 1.18 16.59 -18.25
CA LYS A 224 1.51 15.38 -19.01
C LYS A 224 2.96 14.96 -18.79
N GLY A 225 3.89 15.91 -18.71
CA GLY A 225 5.30 15.64 -18.43
C GLY A 225 5.52 15.05 -17.04
N THR A 226 4.89 15.60 -16.00
CA THR A 226 5.00 15.05 -14.63
C THR A 226 4.35 13.68 -14.51
N VAL A 227 3.14 13.49 -15.05
CA VAL A 227 2.45 12.19 -15.04
C VAL A 227 3.23 11.15 -15.86
N GLY A 228 3.77 11.54 -17.03
CA GLY A 228 4.64 10.68 -17.84
C GLY A 228 5.91 10.29 -17.11
N ALA A 229 6.58 11.22 -16.42
CA ALA A 229 7.77 10.92 -15.62
C ALA A 229 7.46 9.93 -14.49
N LEU A 230 6.34 10.09 -13.79
CA LEU A 230 5.90 9.16 -12.74
C LEU A 230 5.55 7.78 -13.31
N ALA A 231 4.93 7.70 -14.49
CA ALA A 231 4.66 6.44 -15.16
C ALA A 231 5.96 5.73 -15.59
N CYS A 232 6.91 6.47 -16.18
CA CYS A 232 8.23 5.94 -16.50
C CYS A 232 8.97 5.47 -15.25
N ALA A 233 8.87 6.23 -14.14
CA ALA A 233 9.45 5.82 -12.87
C ALA A 233 8.82 4.53 -12.34
N ALA A 234 7.49 4.38 -12.42
CA ALA A 234 6.81 3.14 -12.03
C ALA A 234 7.31 1.93 -12.85
N LEU A 235 7.46 2.09 -14.16
CA LEU A 235 8.00 1.04 -15.03
C LEU A 235 9.46 0.72 -14.75
N ALA A 236 10.30 1.74 -14.49
CA ALA A 236 11.70 1.53 -14.15
C ALA A 236 11.86 0.85 -12.77
N VAL A 237 11.06 1.27 -11.79
CA VAL A 237 11.01 0.67 -10.45
C VAL A 237 10.57 -0.79 -10.54
N GLY A 238 9.44 -1.07 -11.19
CA GLY A 238 8.88 -2.42 -11.28
C GLY A 238 9.61 -3.36 -12.24
N GLY A 239 10.22 -2.84 -13.31
CA GLY A 239 10.88 -3.65 -14.33
C GLY A 239 12.39 -3.81 -14.14
N LEU A 240 13.07 -2.83 -13.53
CA LEU A 240 14.53 -2.83 -13.39
C LEU A 240 14.98 -2.87 -11.93
N LEU A 241 14.46 -1.97 -11.09
CA LEU A 241 14.92 -1.88 -9.69
C LEU A 241 14.39 -3.03 -8.82
N SER A 242 13.23 -3.58 -9.15
CA SER A 242 12.68 -4.79 -8.52
C SER A 242 13.62 -6.00 -8.63
N LEU A 243 14.49 -6.05 -9.65
CA LEU A 243 15.49 -7.11 -9.80
C LEU A 243 16.58 -7.07 -8.72
N ALA A 244 16.74 -5.92 -8.07
CA ALA A 244 17.65 -5.74 -6.95
C ALA A 244 16.93 -5.85 -5.59
N ALA A 245 15.66 -6.25 -5.57
CA ALA A 245 14.92 -6.47 -4.34
C ALA A 245 15.56 -7.59 -3.52
N SER A 246 15.56 -7.40 -2.20
CA SER A 246 16.06 -8.37 -1.23
C SER A 246 15.19 -9.62 -1.23
N SER A 247 15.84 -10.78 -1.19
CA SER A 247 15.20 -12.09 -0.99
C SER A 247 15.05 -12.47 0.49
N ASN A 248 15.43 -11.59 1.42
CA ASN A 248 15.24 -11.82 2.85
C ASN A 248 13.74 -11.74 3.21
N PRO A 249 13.28 -12.48 4.23
CA PRO A 249 11.90 -12.42 4.67
C PRO A 249 11.49 -11.00 5.04
N ASP A 250 10.26 -10.63 4.71
CA ASP A 250 9.72 -9.31 5.02
C ASP A 250 9.60 -9.10 6.55
N GLY A 251 9.30 -7.88 7.00
CA GLY A 251 9.24 -7.58 8.43
C GLY A 251 8.23 -8.43 9.23
N LEU A 252 7.16 -8.91 8.60
CA LEU A 252 6.18 -9.79 9.21
C LEU A 252 6.67 -11.24 9.20
N GLU A 253 7.10 -11.75 8.06
CA GLU A 253 7.67 -13.11 7.91
C GLU A 253 8.87 -13.32 8.82
N TRP A 254 9.78 -12.34 8.89
CA TRP A 254 10.93 -12.38 9.78
C TRP A 254 10.49 -12.42 11.25
N SER A 255 9.46 -11.65 11.62
CA SER A 255 8.93 -11.66 12.98
C SER A 255 8.28 -13.01 13.31
N MET A 256 7.57 -13.61 12.36
CA MET A 256 7.01 -14.96 12.51
C MET A 256 8.11 -16.01 12.66
N GLU A 257 9.16 -15.95 11.83
CA GLU A 257 10.30 -16.86 11.90
C GLU A 257 11.01 -16.75 13.27
N LYS A 258 11.20 -15.53 13.78
CA LYS A 258 11.83 -15.31 15.09
C LYS A 258 11.01 -15.83 16.27
N VAL A 259 9.70 -15.88 16.14
CA VAL A 259 8.81 -16.27 17.26
C VAL A 259 8.38 -17.73 17.19
N SER A 260 8.08 -18.22 15.99
CA SER A 260 7.51 -19.55 15.75
C SER A 260 8.44 -20.52 15.01
N GLY A 261 9.58 -20.04 14.51
CA GLY A 261 10.55 -20.85 13.76
C GLY A 261 10.16 -21.11 12.30
N THR A 262 9.09 -20.48 11.80
CA THR A 262 8.60 -20.61 10.43
C THR A 262 8.13 -19.26 9.90
N THR A 263 8.28 -19.02 8.60
CA THR A 263 7.74 -17.85 7.90
C THR A 263 6.27 -18.03 7.52
N GLU A 264 5.77 -19.27 7.53
CA GLU A 264 4.41 -19.61 7.16
C GLU A 264 3.72 -20.39 8.30
N LEU A 265 2.46 -20.05 8.55
CA LEU A 265 1.59 -20.83 9.42
C LEU A 265 0.52 -21.50 8.57
N SER A 266 0.17 -22.72 8.93
CA SER A 266 -0.94 -23.43 8.30
C SER A 266 -2.24 -23.10 9.03
N ALA A 267 -3.29 -22.77 8.28
CA ALA A 267 -4.65 -22.71 8.83
C ALA A 267 -5.52 -23.83 8.27
N SER A 268 -6.38 -24.35 9.13
CA SER A 268 -7.32 -25.40 8.79
C SER A 268 -8.75 -24.89 8.89
N GLY A 269 -9.63 -25.35 7.99
CA GLY A 269 -11.04 -24.97 7.98
C GLY A 269 -11.57 -24.71 6.59
N THR A 270 -12.88 -24.90 6.42
CA THR A 270 -13.56 -24.78 5.12
C THR A 270 -13.44 -23.38 4.53
N ILE A 271 -13.45 -22.34 5.38
CA ILE A 271 -13.36 -20.94 4.93
C ILE A 271 -11.96 -20.62 4.41
N HIS A 272 -10.91 -21.01 5.14
CA HIS A 272 -9.51 -20.85 4.69
C HIS A 272 -9.26 -21.59 3.38
N GLN A 273 -9.74 -22.83 3.25
CA GLN A 273 -9.62 -23.59 2.00
C GLN A 273 -10.39 -22.95 0.83
N ALA A 274 -11.56 -22.37 1.09
CA ALA A 274 -12.31 -21.66 0.06
C ALA A 274 -11.59 -20.40 -0.41
N ALA A 275 -11.03 -19.62 0.52
CA ALA A 275 -10.23 -18.43 0.20
C ALA A 275 -8.97 -18.80 -0.60
N GLN A 276 -8.24 -19.82 -0.15
CA GLN A 276 -7.06 -20.36 -0.83
C GLN A 276 -7.40 -20.81 -2.26
N LYS A 277 -8.48 -21.57 -2.47
CA LYS A 277 -8.90 -22.01 -3.81
C LYS A 277 -9.20 -20.83 -4.75
N ILE A 278 -9.81 -19.76 -4.24
CA ILE A 278 -10.06 -18.56 -5.04
C ILE A 278 -8.72 -17.94 -5.44
N GLN A 279 -7.79 -17.76 -4.50
CA GLN A 279 -6.47 -17.19 -4.80
C GLN A 279 -5.69 -18.07 -5.77
N GLU A 280 -5.68 -19.39 -5.63
CA GLU A 280 -5.01 -20.30 -6.56
C GLU A 280 -5.55 -20.22 -7.99
N LEU A 281 -6.85 -19.94 -8.14
CA LEU A 281 -7.52 -19.77 -9.44
C LEU A 281 -7.25 -18.39 -10.06
N THR A 282 -7.11 -17.34 -9.24
CA THR A 282 -6.90 -15.98 -9.74
C THR A 282 -5.43 -15.58 -9.85
N ALA A 283 -4.55 -16.21 -9.08
CA ALA A 283 -3.12 -15.89 -9.02
C ALA A 283 -2.44 -16.25 -10.33
N PHE A 284 -2.21 -15.22 -11.14
CA PHE A 284 -1.53 -15.33 -12.42
C PHE A 284 -0.02 -15.47 -12.24
N LEU A 285 0.56 -14.74 -11.28
CA LEU A 285 2.00 -14.70 -10.97
C LEU A 285 2.19 -14.73 -9.43
N PRO A 286 1.89 -15.87 -8.78
CA PRO A 286 2.08 -15.99 -7.33
C PRO A 286 3.54 -15.67 -6.96
N ASP A 287 3.71 -14.90 -5.88
CA ASP A 287 5.01 -14.43 -5.39
C ASP A 287 5.85 -13.73 -6.46
N TYR A 288 5.16 -13.03 -7.36
CA TYR A 288 5.75 -12.25 -8.45
C TYR A 288 6.62 -13.06 -9.41
N SER A 289 6.40 -14.38 -9.48
CA SER A 289 7.17 -15.30 -10.31
C SER A 289 6.29 -16.15 -11.22
N PHE A 290 6.85 -16.66 -12.32
CA PHE A 290 6.17 -17.65 -13.16
C PHE A 290 6.20 -19.01 -12.46
N LYS A 291 5.08 -19.74 -12.50
CA LYS A 291 5.05 -21.13 -12.00
C LYS A 291 6.15 -21.95 -12.68
N GLY A 292 7.11 -22.44 -11.90
CA GLY A 292 8.25 -23.23 -12.38
C GLY A 292 9.44 -22.44 -12.94
N SER A 293 9.49 -21.12 -12.77
CA SER A 293 10.64 -20.29 -13.16
C SER A 293 10.88 -19.19 -12.12
N GLU A 294 11.79 -19.43 -11.19
CA GLU A 294 12.40 -18.39 -10.36
C GLU A 294 13.49 -17.69 -11.16
N GLY A 295 13.25 -16.46 -11.59
CA GLY A 295 14.23 -15.72 -12.38
C GLY A 295 13.86 -14.27 -12.62
N ALA A 296 14.87 -13.46 -12.93
CA ALA A 296 14.76 -12.02 -13.15
C ALA A 296 13.65 -11.62 -14.15
N VAL A 297 13.36 -12.49 -15.13
CA VAL A 297 12.28 -12.25 -16.11
C VAL A 297 10.91 -12.25 -15.44
N GLY A 298 10.66 -13.17 -14.50
CA GLY A 298 9.41 -13.24 -13.74
C GLY A 298 9.15 -11.96 -12.94
N THR A 299 10.14 -11.55 -12.13
CA THR A 299 10.04 -10.33 -11.32
C THR A 299 9.83 -9.07 -12.15
N SER A 300 10.59 -8.92 -13.26
CA SER A 300 10.45 -7.77 -14.16
C SER A 300 9.07 -7.72 -14.82
N VAL A 301 8.60 -8.86 -15.34
CA VAL A 301 7.28 -8.97 -15.97
C VAL A 301 6.17 -8.70 -14.96
N SER A 302 6.25 -9.28 -13.77
CA SER A 302 5.30 -9.06 -12.67
C SER A 302 5.20 -7.57 -12.31
N GLY A 303 6.33 -6.86 -12.22
CA GLY A 303 6.33 -5.44 -11.92
C GLY A 303 5.73 -4.58 -13.01
N ILE A 304 6.04 -4.85 -14.28
CA ILE A 304 5.48 -4.11 -15.42
C ILE A 304 3.98 -4.41 -15.58
N VAL A 305 3.62 -5.69 -15.63
CA VAL A 305 2.23 -6.14 -15.86
C VAL A 305 1.35 -5.74 -14.69
N GLY A 306 1.81 -5.95 -13.45
CA GLY A 306 1.08 -5.54 -12.26
C GLY A 306 0.86 -4.04 -12.20
N ALA A 307 1.89 -3.23 -12.49
CA ALA A 307 1.76 -1.77 -12.56
C ALA A 307 0.72 -1.33 -13.61
N VAL A 308 0.72 -1.96 -14.80
CA VAL A 308 -0.27 -1.68 -15.85
C VAL A 308 -1.68 -2.07 -15.41
N ILE A 309 -1.86 -3.25 -14.79
CA ILE A 309 -3.15 -3.72 -14.30
C ILE A 309 -3.69 -2.81 -13.20
N VAL A 310 -2.84 -2.42 -12.24
CA VAL A 310 -3.22 -1.47 -11.17
C VAL A 310 -3.63 -0.13 -11.76
N ALA A 311 -2.86 0.42 -12.72
CA ALA A 311 -3.24 1.66 -13.39
C ALA A 311 -4.61 1.54 -14.07
N ALA A 312 -4.82 0.47 -14.83
CA ALA A 312 -6.06 0.21 -15.54
C ALA A 312 -7.24 0.06 -14.56
N LEU A 313 -7.08 -0.72 -13.49
CA LEU A 313 -8.10 -0.94 -12.47
C LEU A 313 -8.50 0.36 -11.78
N CYS A 314 -7.53 1.16 -11.33
CA CYS A 314 -7.79 2.45 -10.70
C CYS A 314 -8.56 3.38 -11.65
N ILE A 315 -8.16 3.45 -12.92
CA ILE A 315 -8.85 4.25 -13.94
C ILE A 315 -10.28 3.76 -14.16
N VAL A 316 -10.49 2.44 -14.30
CA VAL A 316 -11.81 1.84 -14.50
C VAL A 316 -12.73 2.12 -13.31
N ILE A 317 -12.27 1.88 -12.09
CA ILE A 317 -13.03 2.16 -10.86
C ILE A 317 -13.44 3.63 -10.83
N CYS A 318 -12.53 4.56 -11.13
CA CYS A 318 -12.84 5.98 -11.19
C CYS A 318 -13.87 6.32 -12.28
N ILE A 319 -13.78 5.72 -13.48
CA ILE A 319 -14.74 5.92 -14.56
C ILE A 319 -16.12 5.40 -14.15
N CYS A 320 -16.19 4.24 -13.51
CA CYS A 320 -17.42 3.65 -12.99
C CYS A 320 -18.08 4.57 -11.94
N ILE A 321 -17.32 5.02 -10.94
CA ILE A 321 -17.80 5.97 -9.91
C ILE A 321 -18.33 7.26 -10.56
N ARG A 322 -17.64 7.76 -11.60
CA ARG A 322 -18.07 8.95 -12.36
C ARG A 322 -19.37 8.72 -13.12
N ASN A 323 -19.52 7.58 -13.78
CA ASN A 323 -20.71 7.30 -14.59
C ASN A 323 -21.95 7.12 -13.70
N ILE A 324 -21.80 6.56 -12.49
CA ILE A 324 -22.85 6.53 -11.48
C ILE A 324 -23.27 7.95 -11.06
N ARG A 325 -22.33 8.90 -10.96
CA ARG A 325 -22.63 10.33 -10.70
C ARG A 325 -23.52 10.94 -11.76
N LYS A 326 -23.19 10.75 -13.03
CA LYS A 326 -23.95 11.34 -14.15
C LYS A 326 -25.40 10.84 -14.21
N LYS A 327 -25.68 9.61 -13.75
CA LYS A 327 -27.03 9.03 -13.72
C LYS A 327 -27.90 9.55 -12.57
N LYS A 328 -27.33 10.07 -11.47
CA LYS A 328 -28.09 10.63 -10.32
C LYS A 328 -28.39 12.12 -10.44
N VAL A 329 -27.72 12.82 -11.35
CA VAL A 329 -27.87 14.28 -11.57
C VAL A 329 -28.77 14.58 -12.80
N LYS A 330 -29.15 13.54 -13.54
CA LYS A 330 -30.21 13.59 -14.56
C LYS A 330 -31.50 13.05 -13.96
#